data_AF-A0A9P9RK82-F1
#
_entry.id   AF-A0A9P9RK82-F1
#
_cell.length_a   1.000
_cell.length_b   1.000
_cell.length_c   1.000
_cell.angle_alpha   90.00
_cell.angle_beta   90.00
_cell.angle_gamma   90.00
#
_symmetry.space_group_name_H-M   'P 1'
#
loop_
_entity.id
_entity.type
_entity.pdbx_description
1 polymer ?
#
loop_
_entity_poly.entity_id
_entity_poly.type
_entity_poly.pdbx_seq_one_letter_code
_entity_poly.pdbx_strand_id
1 'polypeptide(L)'
;RCILIIDALDECENEYHIRTILQLLVEARSLRTVRLRVFLTSRPEIPVRHGICAISQAEHQDFRRILGSIVNLFSPLPVASLAKVISISGTQVTRTLERLQAILDVPKDVASLLRLHHPSFRDFLLNKDRLNEKEAHQRLATSCIQLMSQALKKDICGIHAPSSQVSQVESGRLQEYLSHEVQYACLYWVQHL
;
A
#
# COMPACT_ATOMS: atom_id res chain seq x y z
N ARG A 1 11.45 -18.18 -15.67
CA ARG A 1 11.19 -16.92 -14.92
C ARG A 1 12.08 -15.86 -15.54
N CYS A 2 11.54 -14.78 -16.08
CA CYS A 2 12.31 -13.75 -16.78
C CYS A 2 12.15 -12.42 -16.06
N ILE A 3 13.25 -11.69 -15.86
CA ILE A 3 13.25 -10.35 -15.27
C ILE A 3 13.74 -9.40 -16.36
N LEU A 4 12.90 -8.43 -16.69
CA LEU A 4 13.18 -7.38 -17.65
C LEU A 4 13.37 -6.08 -16.89
N ILE A 5 14.60 -5.56 -16.88
CA ILE A 5 14.92 -4.26 -16.29
C ILE A 5 14.99 -3.28 -17.45
N ILE A 6 14.17 -2.24 -17.40
CA ILE A 6 14.16 -1.15 -18.36
C ILE A 6 14.62 0.08 -17.61
N ASP A 7 15.86 0.47 -17.89
CA ASP A 7 16.49 1.64 -17.34
C ASP A 7 16.28 2.86 -18.24
N ALA A 8 16.16 4.03 -17.62
CA ALA A 8 16.04 5.32 -18.29
C ALA A 8 14.89 5.43 -19.32
N LEU A 9 13.74 4.80 -19.07
CA LEU A 9 12.56 4.94 -19.95
C LEU A 9 12.11 6.41 -20.10
N ASP A 10 12.44 7.26 -19.12
CA ASP A 10 12.24 8.71 -19.15
C ASP A 10 13.11 9.45 -20.16
N GLU A 11 14.20 8.87 -20.64
CA GLU A 11 15.04 9.46 -21.69
C GLU A 11 14.49 9.23 -23.10
N CYS A 12 13.38 8.49 -23.21
CA CYS A 12 12.70 8.33 -24.49
C CYS A 12 11.95 9.62 -24.85
N GLU A 13 12.41 10.33 -25.88
CA GLU A 13 11.79 11.62 -26.28
C GLU A 13 10.41 11.46 -26.93
N ASN A 14 10.03 10.23 -27.32
CA ASN A 14 8.81 9.98 -28.07
C ASN A 14 7.73 9.30 -27.21
N GLU A 15 6.74 10.07 -26.78
CA GLU A 15 5.61 9.61 -25.95
C GLU A 15 4.83 8.44 -26.57
N TYR A 16 4.73 8.37 -27.91
CA TYR A 16 4.06 7.26 -28.59
C TYR A 16 4.80 5.94 -28.35
N HIS A 17 6.12 5.94 -28.46
CA HIS A 17 6.93 4.75 -28.20
C HIS A 17 6.85 4.29 -26.75
N ILE A 18 6.85 5.23 -25.79
CA ILE A 18 6.71 4.88 -24.38
C ILE A 18 5.35 4.24 -24.12
N ARG A 19 4.28 4.78 -24.70
CA ARG A 19 2.94 4.21 -24.59
C ARG A 19 2.87 2.81 -25.19
N THR A 20 3.48 2.60 -26.36
CA THR A 20 3.57 1.29 -27.00
C THR A 20 4.37 0.30 -26.15
N ILE A 21 5.51 0.71 -25.60
CA ILE A 21 6.31 -0.13 -24.69
C ILE A 21 5.47 -0.51 -23.47
N LEU A 22 4.82 0.45 -22.81
CA LEU A 22 3.96 0.18 -21.66
C LEU A 22 2.79 -0.76 -22.00
N GLN A 23 2.15 -0.59 -23.17
CA GLN A 23 1.10 -1.49 -23.65
C GLN A 23 1.64 -2.90 -23.91
N LEU A 24 2.77 -3.03 -24.60
CA LEU A 24 3.42 -4.31 -24.87
C LEU A 24 3.85 -5.01 -23.58
N LEU A 25 4.31 -4.26 -22.57
CA LEU A 25 4.64 -4.82 -21.25
C LEU A 25 3.38 -5.34 -20.53
N VAL A 26 2.24 -4.66 -20.67
CA VAL A 26 0.95 -5.12 -20.14
C VAL A 26 0.46 -6.36 -20.89
N GLU A 27 0.53 -6.37 -22.22
CA GLU A 27 0.12 -7.51 -23.05
C GLU A 27 1.04 -8.72 -22.85
N ALA A 28 2.34 -8.51 -22.70
CA ALA A 28 3.29 -9.56 -22.38
C ALA A 28 3.00 -10.26 -21.05
N ARG A 29 2.23 -9.64 -20.13
CA ARG A 29 1.75 -10.28 -18.90
C ARG A 29 0.63 -11.31 -19.16
N SER A 30 -0.05 -11.25 -20.30
CA SER A 30 -1.08 -12.23 -20.69
C SER A 30 -0.49 -13.52 -21.26
N LEU A 31 0.81 -13.54 -21.54
CA LEU A 31 1.53 -14.73 -22.00
C LEU A 31 1.58 -15.78 -20.89
N ARG A 32 0.90 -16.91 -21.11
CA ARG A 32 0.79 -18.01 -20.13
C ARG A 32 2.08 -18.83 -20.00
N THR A 33 2.98 -18.72 -20.97
CA THR A 33 4.21 -19.51 -21.09
C THR A 33 5.37 -18.95 -20.26
N VAL A 34 5.43 -17.64 -20.00
CA VAL A 34 6.55 -17.01 -19.29
C VAL A 34 6.04 -16.06 -18.21
N ARG A 35 6.41 -16.33 -16.95
CA ARG A 35 6.20 -15.40 -15.84
C ARG A 35 7.22 -14.26 -15.92
N LEU A 36 6.84 -13.16 -16.56
CA LEU A 36 7.63 -11.94 -16.73
C LEU A 36 7.47 -11.01 -15.50
N ARG A 37 8.59 -10.50 -15.00
CA ARG A 37 8.65 -9.39 -14.02
C ARG A 37 9.38 -8.23 -14.66
N VAL A 38 8.80 -7.04 -14.58
CA VAL A 38 9.36 -5.84 -15.21
C VAL A 38 9.71 -4.86 -14.10
N PHE A 39 10.95 -4.35 -14.11
CA PHE A 39 11.39 -3.26 -13.26
C PHE A 39 11.67 -2.05 -14.15
N LEU A 40 10.98 -0.94 -13.87
CA LEU A 40 11.18 0.33 -14.54
C LEU A 40 11.99 1.22 -13.62
N THR A 41 13.20 1.55 -14.02
CA THR A 41 14.05 2.53 -13.33
C THR A 41 14.06 3.78 -14.18
N SER A 42 13.15 4.73 -13.89
CA SER A 42 13.04 6.00 -14.62
C SER A 42 12.79 7.16 -13.66
N ARG A 43 13.19 8.39 -14.01
CA ARG A 43 12.75 9.60 -13.30
C ARG A 43 11.23 9.80 -13.52
N PRO A 44 10.49 10.39 -12.57
CA PRO A 44 9.02 10.32 -12.55
C PRO A 44 8.36 11.30 -13.53
N GLU A 45 8.44 11.04 -14.83
CA GLU A 45 7.82 11.84 -15.88
C GLU A 45 6.56 11.20 -16.52
N ILE A 46 5.84 12.03 -17.30
CA ILE A 46 4.44 11.97 -17.79
C ILE A 46 3.92 10.57 -18.25
N PRO A 47 4.72 9.68 -18.87
CA PRO A 47 4.21 8.39 -19.38
C PRO A 47 3.95 7.32 -18.31
N VAL A 48 4.81 7.21 -17.29
CA VAL A 48 4.53 6.38 -16.09
C VAL A 48 3.28 6.92 -15.39
N ARG A 49 3.09 8.24 -15.45
CA ARG A 49 1.88 8.91 -14.98
C ARG A 49 0.66 8.45 -15.76
N HIS A 50 0.73 8.40 -17.09
CA HIS A 50 -0.36 7.98 -17.95
C HIS A 50 -0.72 6.50 -17.79
N GLY A 51 0.26 5.60 -17.60
CA GLY A 51 -0.03 4.18 -17.33
C GLY A 51 -0.81 3.98 -16.04
N ILE A 52 -0.41 4.66 -14.95
CA ILE A 52 -1.13 4.62 -13.67
C ILE A 52 -2.49 5.32 -13.79
N CYS A 53 -2.57 6.41 -14.55
CA CYS A 53 -3.83 7.10 -14.82
C CYS A 53 -4.79 6.25 -15.66
N ALA A 54 -4.32 5.48 -16.64
CA ALA A 54 -5.15 4.59 -17.44
C ALA A 54 -5.72 3.44 -16.59
N ILE A 55 -4.92 2.87 -15.69
CA ILE A 55 -5.39 1.90 -14.67
C ILE A 55 -6.41 2.56 -13.73
N SER A 56 -6.18 3.82 -13.37
CA SER A 56 -7.03 4.59 -12.45
C SER A 56 -8.31 5.16 -13.09
N GLN A 57 -8.36 5.39 -14.39
CA GLN A 57 -9.47 6.05 -15.09
C GLN A 57 -10.49 5.06 -15.65
N ALA A 58 -10.08 3.84 -15.98
CA ALA A 58 -10.97 2.88 -16.63
C ALA A 58 -11.80 2.04 -15.66
N GLU A 59 -11.30 1.64 -14.47
CA GLU A 59 -12.03 0.66 -13.66
C GLU A 59 -11.51 0.56 -12.21
N HIS A 60 -12.42 0.68 -11.22
CA HIS A 60 -12.29 0.40 -9.78
C HIS A 60 -11.96 1.57 -8.84
N GLN A 61 -13.01 2.15 -8.25
CA GLN A 61 -12.96 2.95 -7.01
C GLN A 61 -12.15 2.27 -5.90
N ASP A 62 -12.20 0.94 -5.83
CA ASP A 62 -11.38 0.11 -4.92
C ASP A 62 -9.88 0.32 -5.12
N PHE A 63 -9.41 0.45 -6.37
CA PHE A 63 -7.99 0.68 -6.66
C PHE A 63 -7.51 2.01 -6.07
N ARG A 64 -8.25 3.09 -6.35
CA ARG A 64 -7.95 4.41 -5.80
C ARG A 64 -7.98 4.41 -4.28
N ARG A 65 -8.97 3.74 -3.69
CA ARG A 65 -9.12 3.63 -2.24
C ARG A 65 -7.95 2.88 -1.60
N ILE A 66 -7.59 1.71 -2.14
CA ILE A 66 -6.50 0.88 -1.61
C ILE A 66 -5.17 1.61 -1.75
N LEU A 67 -4.86 2.12 -2.94
CA LEU A 67 -3.59 2.79 -3.21
C LEU A 67 -3.48 4.12 -2.44
N GLY A 68 -4.54 4.91 -2.39
CA GLY A 68 -4.61 6.14 -1.61
C GLY A 68 -4.40 5.88 -0.13
N SER A 69 -4.98 4.81 0.42
CA SER A 69 -4.71 4.42 1.81
C SER A 69 -3.26 3.99 2.02
N ILE A 70 -2.70 3.12 1.17
CA ILE A 70 -1.33 2.62 1.28
C ILE A 70 -0.31 3.76 1.31
N VAL A 71 -0.46 4.73 0.41
CA VAL A 71 0.47 5.87 0.28
C VAL A 71 0.42 6.79 1.50
N ASN A 72 -0.72 6.83 2.19
CA ASN A 72 -0.94 7.66 3.36
C ASN A 72 -0.73 6.93 4.68
N LEU A 73 -0.29 5.67 4.67
CA LEU A 73 0.12 5.00 5.90
C LEU A 73 1.41 5.62 6.45
N PHE A 74 1.44 5.86 7.76
CA PHE A 74 2.62 6.37 8.45
C PHE A 74 3.63 5.26 8.82
N SER A 75 3.21 4.00 8.70
CA SER A 75 4.04 2.82 8.94
C SER A 75 3.55 1.65 8.08
N PRO A 76 4.45 0.83 7.51
CA PRO A 76 4.04 -0.30 6.69
C PRO A 76 3.31 -1.36 7.53
N LEU A 77 2.35 -2.03 6.90
CA LEU A 77 1.55 -3.10 7.51
C LEU A 77 1.62 -4.40 6.71
N PRO A 78 1.46 -5.56 7.36
CA PRO A 78 1.17 -6.81 6.66
C PRO A 78 -0.13 -6.68 5.86
N VAL A 79 -0.24 -7.40 4.74
CA VAL A 79 -1.42 -7.31 3.85
C VAL A 79 -2.72 -7.65 4.59
N ALA A 80 -2.68 -8.61 5.51
CA ALA A 80 -3.83 -8.99 6.33
C ALA A 80 -4.31 -7.83 7.23
N SER A 81 -3.38 -7.14 7.90
CA SER A 81 -3.69 -5.99 8.76
C SER A 81 -4.07 -4.75 7.97
N LEU A 82 -3.43 -4.53 6.81
CA LEU A 82 -3.82 -3.48 5.87
C LEU A 82 -5.30 -3.62 5.49
N ALA A 83 -5.75 -4.83 5.13
CA ALA A 83 -7.13 -5.11 4.77
C ALA A 83 -8.12 -4.71 5.87
N LYS A 84 -7.75 -4.94 7.14
CA LYS A 84 -8.53 -4.51 8.31
C LYS A 84 -8.56 -2.99 8.44
N VAL A 85 -7.40 -2.32 8.39
CA VAL A 85 -7.28 -0.86 8.51
C VAL A 85 -8.02 -0.13 7.40
N ILE A 86 -8.04 -0.62 6.18
CA ILE A 86 -8.76 0.06 5.07
C ILE A 86 -10.22 -0.41 4.92
N SER A 87 -10.63 -1.39 5.74
CA SER A 87 -11.96 -2.02 5.74
C SER A 87 -12.35 -2.58 4.37
N ILE A 88 -11.44 -3.29 3.73
CA ILE A 88 -11.63 -3.96 2.42
C ILE A 88 -11.27 -5.45 2.59
N SER A 89 -11.96 -6.33 1.87
CA SER A 89 -11.66 -7.76 1.96
C SER A 89 -10.21 -8.06 1.53
N GLY A 90 -9.53 -8.94 2.26
CA GLY A 90 -8.14 -9.31 1.95
C GLY A 90 -7.97 -9.80 0.51
N THR A 91 -8.98 -10.47 -0.07
CA THR A 91 -8.98 -10.92 -1.46
C THR A 91 -9.01 -9.76 -2.46
N GLN A 92 -9.79 -8.70 -2.20
CA GLN A 92 -9.77 -7.48 -3.01
C GLN A 92 -8.44 -6.74 -2.88
N VAL A 93 -7.87 -6.68 -1.68
CA VAL A 93 -6.54 -6.08 -1.45
C VAL A 93 -5.49 -6.83 -2.24
N THR A 94 -5.40 -8.15 -2.09
CA THR A 94 -4.44 -9.00 -2.81
C THR A 94 -4.61 -8.87 -4.33
N ARG A 95 -5.84 -8.94 -4.85
CA ARG A 95 -6.10 -8.78 -6.31
C ARG A 95 -5.65 -7.41 -6.83
N THR A 96 -5.84 -6.35 -6.03
CA THR A 96 -5.41 -5.00 -6.38
C THR A 96 -3.90 -4.87 -6.34
N LEU A 97 -3.25 -5.43 -5.32
CA LEU A 97 -1.79 -5.49 -5.21
C LEU A 97 -1.19 -6.31 -6.36
N GLU A 98 -1.77 -7.44 -6.75
CA GLU A 98 -1.33 -8.24 -7.91
C GLU A 98 -1.34 -7.44 -9.22
N ARG A 99 -2.30 -6.53 -9.40
CA ARG A 99 -2.30 -5.59 -10.53
C ARG A 99 -1.12 -4.62 -10.44
N LEU A 100 -0.81 -4.15 -9.23
CA LEU A 100 0.30 -3.26 -8.90
C LEU A 100 1.68 -3.95 -8.90
N GLN A 101 1.79 -5.28 -9.07
CA GLN A 101 3.08 -6.00 -9.11
C GLN A 101 4.06 -5.55 -10.20
N ALA A 102 3.59 -4.78 -11.19
CA ALA A 102 4.47 -4.16 -12.19
C ALA A 102 5.19 -2.89 -11.66
N ILE A 103 4.76 -2.37 -10.50
CA ILE A 103 5.19 -1.07 -9.97
C ILE A 103 5.52 -1.14 -8.46
N LEU A 104 4.99 -2.16 -7.75
CA LEU A 104 5.23 -2.46 -6.35
C LEU A 104 5.79 -3.87 -6.20
N ASP A 105 6.80 -4.05 -5.34
CA ASP A 105 7.14 -5.38 -4.86
C ASP A 105 6.04 -5.83 -3.90
N VAL A 106 5.09 -6.60 -4.43
CA VAL A 106 4.12 -7.32 -3.62
C VAL A 106 4.83 -8.56 -3.09
N PRO A 107 5.05 -8.63 -1.78
CA PRO A 107 5.79 -9.73 -1.24
C PRO A 107 4.88 -10.97 -1.24
N LYS A 108 5.48 -12.14 -1.50
CA LYS A 108 4.73 -13.38 -1.78
C LYS A 108 4.12 -14.02 -0.53
N ASP A 109 4.47 -13.51 0.64
CA ASP A 109 4.08 -14.02 1.95
C ASP A 109 3.09 -13.05 2.61
N VAL A 110 2.03 -13.59 3.20
CA VAL A 110 0.95 -12.82 3.83
C VAL A 110 1.47 -12.03 5.06
N ALA A 111 2.56 -12.51 5.69
CA ALA A 111 3.19 -11.88 6.85
C ALA A 111 4.13 -10.71 6.49
N SER A 112 4.48 -10.55 5.22
CA SER A 112 5.50 -9.60 4.81
C SER A 112 4.94 -8.19 4.55
N LEU A 113 5.73 -7.18 4.93
CA LEU A 113 5.34 -5.78 4.90
C LEU A 113 5.32 -5.23 3.47
N LEU A 114 4.24 -4.54 3.10
CA LEU A 114 4.17 -3.83 1.83
C LEU A 114 5.13 -2.63 1.85
N ARG A 115 6.03 -2.52 0.85
CA ARG A 115 6.95 -1.37 0.70
C ARG A 115 6.78 -0.71 -0.66
N LEU A 116 6.67 0.62 -0.65
CA LEU A 116 6.77 1.44 -1.85
C LEU A 116 8.26 1.67 -2.12
N HIS A 117 8.77 1.28 -3.29
CA HIS A 117 10.21 1.27 -3.56
C HIS A 117 10.83 2.65 -3.71
N HIS A 118 10.06 3.67 -4.06
CA HIS A 118 10.63 4.96 -4.39
C HIS A 118 9.81 6.11 -3.79
N PRO A 119 10.40 7.00 -2.99
CA PRO A 119 9.74 8.21 -2.48
C PRO A 119 9.05 9.03 -3.58
N SER A 120 9.66 9.13 -4.77
CA SER A 120 9.03 9.85 -5.89
C SER A 120 7.77 9.19 -6.44
N PHE A 121 7.54 7.90 -6.17
CA PHE A 121 6.30 7.21 -6.53
C PHE A 121 5.15 7.66 -5.63
N ARG A 122 5.42 7.85 -4.33
CA ARG A 122 4.47 8.47 -3.40
C ARG A 122 4.15 9.90 -3.85
N ASP A 123 5.17 10.70 -4.12
CA ASP A 123 4.97 12.08 -4.59
C ASP A 123 4.21 12.12 -5.92
N PHE A 124 4.51 11.19 -6.82
CA PHE A 124 3.81 11.04 -8.08
C PHE A 124 2.30 10.78 -7.87
N LEU A 125 1.95 9.85 -6.98
CA LEU A 125 0.58 9.46 -6.70
C LEU A 125 -0.22 10.53 -5.96
N LEU A 126 0.43 11.32 -5.10
CA LEU A 126 -0.17 12.43 -4.37
C LEU A 126 -0.28 13.71 -5.23
N ASN A 127 0.46 13.80 -6.33
CA ASN A 127 0.45 14.97 -7.21
C ASN A 127 -0.88 15.10 -7.98
N LYS A 128 -1.49 16.30 -7.90
CA LYS A 128 -2.82 16.66 -8.42
C LYS A 128 -4.00 15.99 -7.72
N ASP A 129 -3.86 15.60 -6.45
CA ASP A 129 -4.95 15.05 -5.61
C ASP A 129 -5.66 13.83 -6.25
N ARG A 130 -4.94 13.08 -7.09
CA ARG A 130 -5.51 12.00 -7.93
C ARG A 130 -6.07 10.83 -7.12
N LEU A 131 -5.66 10.72 -5.87
CA LEU A 131 -6.08 9.70 -4.90
C LEU A 131 -6.91 10.26 -3.74
N ASN A 132 -7.22 11.56 -3.76
CA ASN A 132 -7.93 12.29 -2.71
C ASN A 132 -7.31 12.04 -1.32
N GLU A 133 -6.20 12.72 -1.05
CA GLU A 133 -5.43 12.54 0.19
C GLU A 133 -6.31 12.79 1.42
N LYS A 134 -7.12 13.85 1.37
CA LYS A 134 -8.06 14.21 2.42
C LYS A 134 -9.05 13.08 2.71
N GLU A 135 -9.65 12.50 1.67
CA GLU A 135 -10.58 11.37 1.83
C GLU A 135 -9.86 10.11 2.34
N ALA A 136 -8.61 9.88 1.95
CA ALA A 136 -7.80 8.78 2.48
C ALA A 136 -7.56 8.94 3.99
N HIS A 137 -7.12 10.11 4.43
CA HIS A 137 -6.92 10.43 5.85
C HIS A 137 -8.22 10.30 6.66
N GLN A 138 -9.34 10.85 6.18
CA GLN A 138 -10.65 10.72 6.84
C GLN A 138 -11.09 9.26 7.01
N ARG A 139 -10.92 8.42 5.98
CA ARG A 139 -11.23 6.99 6.06
C ARG A 139 -10.32 6.27 7.04
N LEU A 140 -9.01 6.55 7.01
CA LEU A 140 -8.05 5.95 7.93
C LEU A 140 -8.33 6.36 9.38
N ALA A 141 -8.63 7.63 9.65
CA ALA A 141 -9.01 8.11 10.98
C ALA A 141 -10.25 7.37 11.50
N THR A 142 -11.30 7.30 10.68
CA THR A 142 -12.56 6.62 11.04
C THR A 142 -12.33 5.15 11.36
N SER A 143 -11.57 4.45 10.50
CA SER A 143 -11.25 3.04 10.70
C SER A 143 -10.37 2.81 11.93
N CYS A 144 -9.38 3.66 12.18
CA CYS A 144 -8.54 3.58 13.38
C CYS A 144 -9.38 3.72 14.65
N ILE A 145 -10.29 4.70 14.70
CA ILE A 145 -11.20 4.91 15.83
C ILE A 145 -12.09 3.69 16.03
N GLN A 146 -12.65 3.11 14.96
CA GLN A 146 -13.49 1.91 15.03
C GLN A 146 -12.72 0.67 15.51
N LEU A 147 -11.50 0.45 15.00
CA LEU A 147 -10.65 -0.66 15.43
C LEU A 147 -10.31 -0.54 16.92
N MET A 148 -9.92 0.66 17.36
CA MET A 148 -9.64 0.92 18.77
C MET A 148 -10.89 0.75 19.64
N SER A 149 -12.06 1.22 19.22
CA SER A 149 -13.29 1.10 20.03
C SER A 149 -13.77 -0.34 20.19
N GLN A 150 -13.44 -1.23 19.24
CA GLN A 150 -13.80 -2.64 19.29
C GLN A 150 -12.76 -3.48 20.04
N ALA A 151 -11.48 -3.12 19.97
CA ALA A 151 -10.38 -3.91 20.51
C ALA A 151 -9.92 -3.46 21.90
N LEU A 152 -9.89 -2.14 22.17
CA LEU A 152 -9.36 -1.61 23.41
C LEU A 152 -10.32 -1.85 24.57
N LYS A 153 -9.76 -2.36 25.66
CA LYS A 153 -10.44 -2.57 26.93
C LYS A 153 -9.53 -2.19 28.09
N LYS A 154 -10.12 -1.98 29.25
CA LYS A 154 -9.36 -1.73 30.48
C LYS A 154 -8.41 -2.90 30.75
N ASP A 155 -7.17 -2.59 31.08
CA ASP A 155 -6.10 -3.57 31.34
C ASP A 155 -5.94 -4.60 30.21
N ILE A 156 -5.83 -4.13 28.97
CA ILE A 156 -5.76 -4.98 27.78
C ILE A 156 -4.63 -6.02 27.83
N CYS A 157 -3.50 -5.68 28.45
CA CYS A 157 -2.35 -6.57 28.61
C CYS A 157 -2.39 -7.41 29.88
N GLY A 158 -3.42 -7.29 30.73
CA GLY A 158 -3.54 -8.06 31.97
C GLY A 158 -2.35 -7.84 32.91
N ILE A 159 -1.90 -6.61 33.07
CA ILE A 159 -0.74 -6.27 33.91
C ILE A 159 -1.13 -6.30 35.39
N HIS A 160 -2.43 -6.14 35.72
CA HIS A 160 -3.01 -6.27 37.07
C HIS A 160 -2.36 -5.40 38.15
N ALA A 161 -1.47 -4.47 37.76
CA ALA A 161 -0.76 -3.54 38.62
C ALA A 161 -0.64 -2.19 37.90
N PRO A 162 -1.51 -1.20 38.20
CA PRO A 162 -1.51 0.10 37.54
C PRO A 162 -0.23 0.92 37.79
N SER A 163 0.61 0.50 38.74
CA SER A 163 1.91 1.11 39.08
C SER A 163 3.09 0.54 38.29
N SER A 164 2.87 -0.47 37.45
CA SER A 164 3.95 -1.10 36.66
C SER A 164 4.51 -0.10 35.65
N GLN A 165 5.84 0.00 35.57
CA GLN A 165 6.48 0.89 34.59
C GLN A 165 6.30 0.33 33.18
N VAL A 166 6.11 1.22 32.19
CA VAL A 166 5.98 0.83 30.77
C VAL A 166 7.19 0.02 30.28
N SER A 167 8.37 0.28 30.84
CA SER A 167 9.60 -0.48 30.58
C SER A 167 9.56 -1.94 31.05
N GLN A 168 8.64 -2.31 31.94
CA GLN A 168 8.46 -3.68 32.44
C GLN A 168 7.51 -4.50 31.56
N VAL A 169 6.87 -3.87 30.57
CA VAL A 169 6.00 -4.55 29.61
C VAL A 169 6.85 -5.02 28.44
N GLU A 170 7.13 -6.32 28.38
CA GLU A 170 7.84 -6.91 27.25
C GLU A 170 7.09 -6.66 25.94
N SER A 171 7.81 -6.23 24.90
CA SER A 171 7.22 -5.96 23.58
C SER A 171 6.54 -7.20 22.96
N GLY A 172 6.94 -8.42 23.36
CA GLY A 172 6.29 -9.66 22.97
C GLY A 172 4.86 -9.80 23.50
N ARG A 173 4.58 -9.32 24.72
CA ARG A 173 3.21 -9.32 25.27
C ARG A 173 2.29 -8.40 24.47
N LEU A 174 2.80 -7.27 23.97
CA LEU A 174 1.97 -6.38 23.14
C LEU A 174 1.48 -7.08 21.87
N GLN A 175 2.30 -7.93 21.24
CA GLN A 175 1.89 -8.69 20.05
C GLN A 175 0.88 -9.80 20.37
N GLU A 176 0.86 -10.30 21.60
CA GLU A 176 -0.10 -11.29 22.07
C GLU A 176 -1.50 -10.70 22.31
N TYR A 177 -1.56 -9.45 22.79
CA TYR A 177 -2.83 -8.79 23.16
C TYR A 177 -3.33 -7.78 22.12
N LEU A 178 -2.46 -7.25 21.26
CA LEU A 178 -2.80 -6.26 20.24
C LEU A 178 -2.39 -6.75 18.85
N SER A 179 -3.37 -6.89 17.96
CA SER A 179 -3.06 -7.13 16.55
C SER A 179 -2.38 -5.92 15.90
N HIS A 180 -1.63 -6.16 14.82
CA HIS A 180 -0.85 -5.11 14.15
C HIS A 180 -1.70 -3.92 13.68
N GLU A 181 -2.94 -4.16 13.23
CA GLU A 181 -3.87 -3.10 12.84
C GLU A 181 -4.32 -2.22 14.02
N VAL A 182 -4.49 -2.81 15.22
CA VAL A 182 -4.84 -2.05 16.43
C VAL A 182 -3.64 -1.27 16.93
N GLN A 183 -2.43 -1.85 16.90
CA GLN A 183 -1.20 -1.13 17.21
C GLN A 183 -1.01 0.09 16.31
N TYR A 184 -1.21 -0.08 14.99
CA TYR A 184 -1.18 1.03 14.04
C TYR A 184 -2.22 2.09 14.39
N ALA A 185 -3.47 1.68 14.64
CA ALA A 185 -4.54 2.60 14.99
C ALA A 185 -4.20 3.42 16.24
N CYS A 186 -3.69 2.78 17.30
CA CYS A 186 -3.28 3.47 18.52
C CYS A 186 -2.16 4.51 18.30
N LEU A 187 -1.23 4.23 17.39
CA LEU A 187 -0.08 5.11 17.13
C LEU A 187 -0.38 6.27 16.17
N TYR A 188 -1.29 6.07 15.21
CA TYR A 188 -1.40 6.96 14.04
C TYR A 188 -2.78 7.60 13.81
N TRP A 189 -3.80 7.29 14.63
CA TRP A 189 -5.16 7.83 14.41
C TRP A 189 -5.22 9.37 14.41
N VAL A 190 -4.45 10.02 15.28
CA VAL A 190 -4.43 11.49 15.39
C VAL A 190 -3.80 12.13 14.15
N GLN A 191 -2.74 11.51 13.62
CA GLN A 191 -2.05 11.96 12.41
C GLN A 191 -2.93 11.82 11.15
N HIS A 192 -4.08 11.14 11.26
CA HIS A 192 -5.07 11.04 10.20
C HIS A 192 -6.22 12.06 10.29
N LEU A 193 -6.30 12.88 11.34
CA LEU A 193 -7.28 13.97 11.49
C LEU A 193 -6.81 15.24 10.78
#